data_AF-A0A815PFB0-F1
#
_entry.id   AF-A0A815PFB0-F1
#
_cell.length_a   1.000
_cell.length_b   1.000
_cell.length_c   1.000
_cell.angle_alpha   90.00
_cell.angle_beta   90.00
_cell.angle_gamma   90.00
#
_symmetry.space_group_name_H-M   'P 1'
#
loop_
_entity.id
_entity.type
_entity.pdbx_description
1 polymer ?
#
loop_
_entity_poly.entity_id
_entity_poly.type
_entity_poly.pdbx_seq_one_letter_code
_entity_poly.pdbx_strand_id
1 'polypeptide(L)'
;MINGGHEQETVLLTGSTSISISSVTDIFAKILHRPINFRLVSVDEYIELHKRRGTAPPYPTGEEDFLKKWATTFKALENGESAVVDLLLQQILGRDLVPLEDTLTKLFNSKQTS
;
A
#
# COMPACT_ATOMS: atom_id res chain seq x y z
N MET A 1 -13.89 23.71 8.82
CA MET A 1 -15.24 23.12 8.72
C MET A 1 -15.17 22.05 7.65
N ILE A 2 -15.62 20.82 7.94
CA ILE A 2 -15.78 19.80 6.91
C ILE A 2 -17.02 20.23 6.12
N ASN A 3 -16.87 20.65 4.87
CA ASN A 3 -18.03 20.95 4.03
C ASN A 3 -18.79 19.64 3.82
N GLY A 4 -20.01 19.53 4.38
CA GLY A 4 -20.98 18.57 3.87
C GLY A 4 -21.30 18.89 2.40
N GLY A 5 -21.84 17.92 1.66
CA GLY A 5 -22.20 18.16 0.24
C GLY A 5 -22.04 16.99 -0.72
N HIS A 6 -21.68 15.79 -0.26
CA HIS A 6 -21.54 14.59 -1.10
C HIS A 6 -22.63 13.56 -0.82
N GLU A 7 -23.84 14.01 -0.48
CA GLU A 7 -24.97 13.12 -0.21
C GLU A 7 -25.43 12.44 -1.49
N GLN A 8 -25.55 11.11 -1.48
CA GLN A 8 -25.96 10.29 -2.63
C GLN A 8 -25.01 10.37 -3.84
N GLU A 9 -23.76 10.78 -3.62
CA GLU A 9 -22.71 10.80 -4.63
C GLU A 9 -21.74 9.62 -4.46
N THR A 10 -21.18 9.14 -5.57
CA THR A 10 -20.00 8.26 -5.54
C THR A 10 -18.76 9.14 -5.64
N VAL A 11 -17.96 9.17 -4.58
CA VAL A 11 -16.73 9.98 -4.50
C VAL A 11 -15.49 9.09 -4.55
N LEU A 12 -14.44 9.57 -5.20
CA LEU A 12 -13.14 8.91 -5.26
C LEU A 12 -12.20 9.54 -4.24
N LEU A 13 -11.67 8.72 -3.32
CA LEU A 13 -10.75 9.18 -2.28
C LEU A 13 -9.38 8.56 -2.49
N THR A 14 -8.44 9.36 -2.96
CA THR A 14 -7.07 8.94 -3.26
C THR A 14 -6.05 9.75 -2.46
N GLY A 15 -4.80 9.30 -2.45
CA GLY A 15 -3.68 10.11 -2.01
C GLY A 15 -3.40 11.30 -2.94
N SER A 16 -2.48 12.17 -2.53
CA SER A 16 -2.09 13.35 -3.32
C SER A 16 -1.15 13.02 -4.49
N THR A 17 -0.60 11.82 -4.53
CA THR A 17 0.34 11.36 -5.58
C THR A 17 0.14 9.87 -5.87
N SER A 18 0.39 9.47 -7.12
CA SER A 18 0.50 8.06 -7.49
C SER A 18 1.94 7.58 -7.28
N ILE A 19 2.11 6.40 -6.69
CA ILE A 19 3.42 5.84 -6.35
C ILE A 19 3.51 4.41 -6.88
N SER A 20 4.57 4.12 -7.63
CA SER A 20 4.87 2.77 -8.12
C SER A 20 5.44 1.88 -7.02
N ILE A 21 5.27 0.57 -7.12
CA ILE A 21 5.83 -0.40 -6.15
C ILE A 21 7.37 -0.31 -6.08
N SER A 22 8.03 -0.05 -7.21
CA SER A 22 9.48 0.21 -7.23
C SER A 22 9.85 1.45 -6.42
N SER A 23 9.11 2.56 -6.57
CA SER A 23 9.35 3.79 -5.80
C SER A 23 9.14 3.58 -4.30
N VAL A 24 8.19 2.73 -3.90
CA VAL A 24 8.01 2.35 -2.49
C VAL A 24 9.27 1.65 -1.95
N THR A 25 9.94 0.84 -2.77
CA THR A 25 11.19 0.15 -2.39
C THR A 25 12.32 1.15 -2.15
N ASP A 26 12.42 2.20 -2.96
CA ASP A 26 13.40 3.28 -2.76
C ASP A 26 13.14 4.03 -1.45
N ILE A 27 11.87 4.30 -1.13
CA ILE A 27 11.48 4.92 0.15
C ILE A 27 11.88 4.02 1.33
N PHE A 28 11.64 2.71 1.23
CA PHE A 28 12.08 1.76 2.26
C PHE A 28 13.61 1.74 2.42
N ALA A 29 14.36 1.71 1.32
CA ALA A 29 15.81 1.71 1.36
C ALA A 29 16.38 2.97 2.02
N LYS A 30 15.77 4.13 1.74
CA LYS A 30 16.11 5.41 2.36
C LYS A 30 15.83 5.41 3.86
N ILE A 31 14.64 4.99 4.29
CA ILE A 31 14.24 5.00 5.71
C ILE A 31 15.04 3.98 6.53
N LEU A 32 15.31 2.80 5.98
CA LEU A 32 16.01 1.73 6.68
C LEU A 32 17.54 1.82 6.58
N HIS A 33 18.06 2.81 5.84
CA HIS A 33 19.49 3.01 5.58
C HIS A 33 20.22 1.73 5.09
N ARG A 34 19.53 0.91 4.29
CA ARG A 34 20.07 -0.35 3.75
C ARG A 34 19.52 -0.63 2.36
N PRO A 35 20.27 -1.32 1.50
CA PRO A 35 19.76 -1.71 0.19
C PRO A 35 18.57 -2.66 0.35
N ILE A 36 17.47 -2.35 -0.33
CA ILE A 36 16.30 -3.22 -0.45
C ILE A 36 16.14 -3.56 -1.93
N ASN A 37 16.09 -4.85 -2.25
CA ASN A 37 15.91 -5.32 -3.62
C ASN A 37 14.44 -5.65 -3.86
N PHE A 38 13.84 -4.99 -4.84
CA PHE A 38 12.54 -5.38 -5.36
C PHE A 38 12.67 -6.61 -6.26
N ARG A 39 11.82 -7.62 -6.07
CA ARG A 39 11.79 -8.82 -6.92
C ARG A 39 10.35 -9.20 -7.24
N LEU A 40 10.04 -9.21 -8.53
CA LEU A 40 8.80 -9.78 -9.04
C LEU A 40 8.90 -11.31 -9.04
N VAL A 41 7.84 -11.97 -8.58
CA VAL A 41 7.75 -13.44 -8.45
C VAL A 41 6.46 -13.94 -9.07
N SER A 42 6.41 -15.23 -9.41
CA SER A 42 5.15 -15.86 -9.83
C SER A 42 4.18 -15.98 -8.64
N VAL A 43 2.89 -16.19 -8.92
CA VAL A 43 1.87 -16.41 -7.88
C VAL A 43 2.21 -17.66 -7.05
N ASP A 44 2.64 -18.74 -7.71
CA ASP A 44 3.03 -19.98 -7.02
C ASP A 44 4.24 -19.76 -6.11
N GLU A 45 5.24 -19.02 -6.58
CA GLU A 45 6.39 -18.66 -5.75
C GLU A 45 5.99 -17.75 -4.59
N TYR A 46 5.09 -16.78 -4.80
CA TYR A 46 4.56 -15.91 -3.75
C TYR A 46 3.92 -16.73 -2.62
N ILE A 47 3.10 -17.72 -2.95
CA ILE A 47 2.43 -18.61 -1.98
C ILE A 47 3.45 -19.47 -1.26
N GLU A 48 4.36 -20.10 -1.99
CA GLU A 48 5.38 -20.97 -1.43
C GLU A 48 6.29 -20.20 -0.46
N LEU A 49 6.63 -18.95 -0.78
CA LEU A 49 7.39 -18.07 0.12
C LEU A 49 6.65 -17.82 1.44
N HIS A 50 5.33 -17.60 1.41
CA HIS A 50 4.54 -17.38 2.62
C HIS A 50 4.48 -18.64 3.48
N LYS A 51 4.28 -19.81 2.85
CA LYS A 51 4.29 -21.11 3.55
C LYS A 51 5.65 -21.40 4.18
N ARG A 52 6.72 -21.34 3.39
CA ARG A 52 8.08 -21.66 3.84
C ARG A 52 8.58 -20.73 4.96
N ARG A 53 8.22 -19.44 4.91
CA ARG A 53 8.66 -18.45 5.90
C ARG A 53 7.73 -18.36 7.12
N GLY A 54 6.58 -19.05 7.11
CA GLY A 54 5.57 -18.90 8.16
C GLY A 54 5.03 -17.48 8.25
N THR A 55 5.03 -16.73 7.13
CA THR A 55 4.57 -15.33 7.08
C THR A 55 3.15 -15.19 6.52
N ALA A 56 2.47 -16.32 6.25
CA ALA A 56 1.06 -16.30 5.91
C ALA A 56 0.27 -15.65 7.08
N PRO A 57 -0.62 -14.69 6.79
CA PRO A 57 -1.53 -14.13 7.79
C PRO A 57 -2.36 -15.23 8.49
N PRO A 58 -2.97 -14.96 9.64
CA PRO A 58 -3.95 -15.87 10.22
C PRO A 58 -5.16 -16.06 9.30
N TYR A 59 -5.91 -17.15 9.51
CA TYR A 59 -7.17 -17.39 8.82
C TYR A 59 -8.12 -16.17 8.93
N PRO A 60 -8.85 -15.80 7.85
CA PRO A 60 -8.92 -16.47 6.54
C PRO A 60 -7.92 -15.97 5.49
N THR A 61 -7.10 -14.96 5.80
CA THR A 61 -6.28 -14.27 4.80
C THR A 61 -4.94 -14.95 4.52
N GLY A 62 -4.55 -15.95 5.34
CA GLY A 62 -3.40 -16.82 5.09
C GLY A 62 -3.65 -17.99 4.16
N GLU A 63 -4.91 -18.27 3.84
CA GLU A 63 -5.27 -19.43 3.01
C GLU A 63 -4.77 -19.26 1.58
N GLU A 64 -4.38 -20.38 0.96
CA GLU A 64 -3.80 -20.38 -0.39
C GLU A 64 -4.70 -19.68 -1.42
N ASP A 65 -6.00 -19.95 -1.38
CA ASP A 65 -6.97 -19.33 -2.29
C ASP A 65 -7.09 -17.83 -2.08
N PHE A 66 -6.94 -17.35 -0.84
CA PHE A 66 -6.89 -15.92 -0.56
C PHE A 66 -5.60 -15.31 -1.10
N LEU A 67 -4.45 -15.94 -0.85
CA LEU A 67 -3.16 -15.47 -1.35
C LEU A 67 -3.10 -15.42 -2.88
N LYS A 68 -3.69 -16.41 -3.57
CA LYS A 68 -3.84 -16.40 -5.05
C LYS A 68 -4.62 -15.19 -5.53
N LYS A 69 -5.79 -14.92 -4.92
CA LYS A 69 -6.61 -13.75 -5.25
C LYS A 69 -5.89 -12.46 -4.91
N TRP A 70 -5.19 -12.40 -3.80
CA TRP A 70 -4.44 -11.22 -3.40
C TRP A 70 -3.29 -10.91 -4.34
N ALA A 71 -2.64 -11.92 -4.90
CA ALA A 71 -1.57 -11.73 -5.88
C ALA A 71 -2.03 -10.99 -7.14
N THR A 72 -3.31 -11.11 -7.54
CA THR A 72 -3.83 -10.41 -8.72
C THR A 72 -3.94 -8.91 -8.49
N THR A 73 -4.10 -8.45 -7.24
CA THR A 73 -4.06 -7.03 -6.88
C THR A 73 -2.77 -6.38 -7.37
N PHE A 74 -1.61 -7.02 -7.18
CA PHE A 74 -0.33 -6.46 -7.63
C PHE A 74 -0.24 -6.34 -9.16
N LYS A 75 -0.91 -7.23 -9.91
CA LYS A 75 -0.98 -7.12 -11.37
C LYS A 75 -1.87 -5.95 -11.80
N ALA A 76 -2.99 -5.73 -11.12
CA ALA A 76 -3.83 -4.56 -11.37
C ALA A 76 -3.09 -3.25 -11.06
N LEU A 77 -2.33 -3.20 -9.96
CA LEU A 77 -1.49 -2.05 -9.62
C LEU A 77 -0.44 -1.75 -10.69
N GLU A 78 0.22 -2.78 -11.24
CA GLU A 78 1.16 -2.63 -12.36
C GLU A 78 0.49 -2.03 -13.60
N ASN A 79 -0.76 -2.40 -13.87
CA ASN A 79 -1.54 -1.86 -14.98
C ASN A 79 -2.08 -0.43 -14.74
N GLY A 80 -1.77 0.18 -13.58
CA GLY A 80 -2.19 1.54 -13.26
C GLY A 80 -3.62 1.66 -12.72
N GLU A 81 -4.24 0.57 -12.26
CA GLU A 81 -5.61 0.57 -11.71
C GLU A 81 -5.76 1.59 -10.54
N SER A 82 -4.67 1.85 -9.81
CA SER A 82 -4.61 2.81 -8.71
C SER A 82 -3.83 4.10 -9.05
N ALA A 83 -3.63 4.40 -10.34
CA ALA A 83 -2.86 5.57 -10.76
C ALA A 83 -3.69 6.86 -10.85
N VAL A 84 -4.98 6.79 -10.55
CA VAL A 84 -5.87 7.95 -10.51
C VAL A 84 -5.61 8.76 -9.24
N VAL A 85 -5.46 10.07 -9.41
CA VAL A 85 -5.25 11.03 -8.32
C VAL A 85 -6.38 12.07 -8.35
N ASP A 86 -7.07 12.17 -7.24
CA ASP A 86 -8.15 13.11 -6.93
C ASP A 86 -7.82 13.84 -5.61
N LEU A 87 -7.91 15.17 -5.63
CA LEU A 87 -7.63 16.04 -4.49
C LEU A 87 -8.86 16.23 -3.57
N LEU A 88 -9.99 15.61 -3.88
CA LEU A 88 -11.22 15.72 -3.11
C LEU A 88 -11.01 15.36 -1.63
N LEU A 89 -10.24 14.31 -1.33
CA LEU A 89 -9.92 13.96 0.05
C LEU A 89 -9.20 15.10 0.78
N GLN A 90 -8.28 15.80 0.11
CA GLN A 90 -7.58 16.95 0.68
C GLN A 90 -8.53 18.12 0.93
N GLN A 91 -9.43 18.37 -0.01
CA GLN A 91 -10.44 19.44 0.07
C GLN A 91 -11.42 19.20 1.23
N ILE A 92 -11.92 17.97 1.37
CA ILE A 92 -12.84 17.58 2.45
C ILE A 92 -12.17 17.76 3.82
N LEU A 93 -10.91 17.31 3.95
CA LEU A 93 -10.18 17.39 5.21
C LEU A 93 -9.71 18.82 5.57
N GLY A 94 -9.60 19.70 4.58
CA GLY A 94 -9.12 21.07 4.77
C GLY A 94 -7.66 21.17 5.21
N ARG A 95 -6.85 20.14 4.92
CA ARG A 95 -5.41 20.07 5.21
C ARG A 95 -4.72 19.20 4.16
N ASP A 96 -3.41 19.34 4.03
CA ASP A 96 -2.61 18.46 3.17
C ASP A 96 -2.70 16.99 3.60
N LEU A 97 -2.70 16.09 2.61
CA LEU A 97 -2.66 14.65 2.84
C LEU A 97 -1.28 14.22 3.31
N VAL A 98 -1.24 13.22 4.18
CA VAL A 98 0.02 12.72 4.74
C VAL A 98 0.78 11.96 3.64
N PRO A 99 2.04 12.35 3.33
CA PRO A 99 2.86 11.60 2.39
C PRO A 99 3.15 10.17 2.86
N LEU A 100 3.40 9.26 1.91
CA LEU A 100 3.73 7.87 2.24
C LEU A 100 5.02 7.77 3.07
N GLU A 101 6.05 8.56 2.74
CA GLU A 101 7.33 8.58 3.46
C GLU A 101 7.16 8.91 4.95
N ASP A 102 6.30 9.88 5.29
CA ASP A 102 6.00 10.26 6.66
C ASP A 102 5.29 9.14 7.42
N THR A 103 4.33 8.49 6.76
CA THR A 103 3.60 7.34 7.32
C THR A 103 4.55 6.19 7.62
N LEU A 104 5.43 5.85 6.67
CA LEU A 104 6.41 4.78 6.84
C LEU A 104 7.43 5.11 7.93
N THR A 105 7.94 6.35 7.97
CA THR A 105 8.87 6.81 9.00
C THR A 105 8.27 6.65 10.39
N LYS A 106 7.02 7.06 10.59
CA LYS A 106 6.30 6.87 11.86
C LYS A 106 6.16 5.39 12.23
N LEU A 107 5.80 4.55 11.26
CA LEU A 107 5.61 3.11 11.47
C LEU A 107 6.92 2.41 11.88
N PHE A 108 8.05 2.76 11.28
CA PHE A 108 9.34 2.16 11.62
C PHE A 108 9.91 2.67 12.93
N ASN A 109 9.62 3.92 13.29
CA ASN A 109 10.05 4.48 14.57
C ASN A 109 9.22 3.94 15.74
N SER A 110 7.90 3.73 15.57
CA SER A 110 7.04 3.19 16.64
C SER A 110 7.38 1.73 16.99
N LYS A 111 7.89 0.95 16.03
CA LYS A 111 8.34 -0.44 16.25
C LYS A 111 9.71 -0.57 16.91
N GLN A 112 10.51 0.49 16.98
CA GLN A 112 11.81 0.48 17.67
C GLN A 112 11.69 0.74 19.18
N THR A 113 10.53 1.18 19.65
CA THR A 113 10.24 1.49 21.06
C THR A 113 9.42 0.42 21.79
N SER A 114 9.41 -0.83 21.30
CA SER A 114 8.72 -1.97 21.95
C SER A 114 9.61 -3.18 22.06
#